data_AF-A0A520HF40-F1
#
_entry.id   AF-A0A520HF40-F1
#
_cell.length_a   1.000
_cell.length_b   1.000
_cell.length_c   1.000
_cell.angle_alpha   90.00
_cell.angle_beta   90.00
_cell.angle_gamma   90.00
#
_symmetry.space_group_name_H-M   'P 1'
#
loop_
_entity.id
_entity.type
_entity.pdbx_description
1 polymer ?
#
loop_
_entity_poly.entity_id
_entity_poly.type
_entity_poly.pdbx_seq_one_letter_code
_entity_poly.pdbx_strand_id
1 'polypeptide(L)' 'HTTVREANDRGYRCLVVSDACGSYIPAFHAAGLAMIVAQGSIFGWVSDSHRVVAAIAAGRTA' A
#
# COMPACT_ATOMS: atom_id res chain seq x y z
N HIS A 1 3.97 -8.57 -1.99
CA HIS A 1 3.49 -8.34 -0.59
C HIS A 1 4.44 -8.85 0.50
N THR A 2 5.51 -9.60 0.22
CA THR A 2 6.42 -10.16 1.26
C THR A 2 7.00 -9.09 2.20
N THR A 3 7.62 -8.05 1.66
CA THR A 3 8.20 -6.94 2.45
C THR A 3 7.18 -6.24 3.35
N VAL A 4 5.97 -6.01 2.83
CA VAL A 4 4.89 -5.36 3.58
C VAL A 4 4.45 -6.22 4.77
N ARG A 5 4.36 -7.53 4.59
CA ARG A 5 4.04 -8.48 5.68
C ARG A 5 5.13 -8.46 6.76
N GLU A 6 6.39 -8.56 6.36
CA GLU A 6 7.51 -8.52 7.31
C GLU A 6 7.59 -7.20 8.08
N ALA A 7 7.29 -6.07 7.43
CA ALA A 7 7.23 -4.77 8.08
C ALA A 7 6.03 -4.67 9.04
N ASN A 8 4.85 -5.15 8.62
CA ASN A 8 3.67 -5.23 9.47
C ASN A 8 3.92 -6.06 10.74
N ASP A 9 4.54 -7.23 10.60
CA ASP A 9 4.86 -8.11 11.74
C ASP A 9 5.83 -7.48 12.74
N ARG A 10 6.61 -6.47 12.30
CA ARG A 10 7.51 -5.67 13.13
C ARG A 10 6.87 -4.39 13.69
N GLY A 11 5.58 -4.17 13.43
CA GLY A 11 4.82 -3.02 13.92
C GLY A 11 4.93 -1.76 13.05
N TYR A 12 5.46 -1.85 11.83
CA TYR A 12 5.47 -0.71 10.92
C TYR A 12 4.09 -0.43 10.33
N ARG A 13 3.75 0.85 10.24
CA ARG A 13 2.54 1.34 9.55
C ARG A 13 2.82 1.40 8.06
N CYS A 14 2.32 0.43 7.30
CA CYS A 14 2.62 0.28 5.88
C CYS A 14 1.52 0.88 4.99
N LEU A 15 1.93 1.58 3.94
CA LEU A 15 1.08 2.05 2.83
C LEU A 15 1.67 1.54 1.52
N VAL A 16 0.86 0.87 0.70
CA VAL A 16 1.25 0.43 -0.65
C VAL A 16 0.65 1.35 -1.69
N VAL A 17 1.50 1.83 -2.61
CA VAL A 17 1.11 2.69 -3.73
C VAL A 17 0.81 1.81 -4.95
N SER A 18 -0.47 1.66 -5.30
CA SER A 18 -0.94 0.65 -6.26
C SER A 18 -0.37 0.84 -7.66
N ASP A 19 -0.27 2.07 -8.13
CA ASP A 19 0.24 2.46 -9.44
C ASP A 19 1.78 2.58 -9.49
N ALA A 20 2.47 2.36 -8.37
CA ALA A 20 3.93 2.30 -8.29
C ALA A 20 4.47 0.88 -8.09
N CYS A 21 3.64 -0.15 -8.31
CA CYS A 21 4.05 -1.55 -8.27
C CYS A 21 3.28 -2.38 -9.30
N GLY A 22 3.73 -3.60 -9.58
CA GLY A 22 3.12 -4.45 -10.61
C GLY A 22 3.42 -5.92 -10.42
N SER A 23 2.64 -6.75 -11.12
CA SER A 23 2.92 -8.16 -11.33
C SER A 23 2.84 -8.47 -12.82
N TYR A 24 3.57 -9.50 -13.27
CA TYR A 24 3.52 -9.98 -14.65
C TYR A 24 2.15 -10.56 -15.03
N ILE A 25 1.33 -10.94 -14.04
CA ILE A 25 -0.08 -11.33 -14.23
C ILE A 25 -0.97 -10.28 -13.55
N PRO A 26 -1.84 -9.56 -14.29
CA PRO A 26 -2.71 -8.53 -13.72
C PRO A 26 -3.58 -9.01 -12.56
N ALA A 27 -4.11 -10.24 -12.65
CA ALA A 27 -4.90 -10.84 -11.58
C ALA A 27 -4.09 -11.02 -10.27
N PHE A 28 -2.78 -11.27 -10.36
CA PHE A 28 -1.92 -11.42 -9.18
C PHE A 28 -1.58 -10.07 -8.53
N HIS A 29 -1.45 -9.02 -9.33
CA HIS A 29 -1.34 -7.66 -8.78
C HIS A 29 -2.61 -7.29 -8.02
N ALA A 30 -3.78 -7.48 -8.63
CA ALA A 30 -5.07 -7.21 -7.99
C ALA A 30 -5.27 -8.03 -6.70
N ALA A 31 -4.98 -9.34 -6.74
CA ALA A 31 -5.05 -10.20 -5.56
C ALA A 31 -4.07 -9.75 -4.45
N GLY A 32 -2.85 -9.37 -4.82
CA GLY A 32 -1.85 -8.86 -3.88
C GLY A 32 -2.30 -7.58 -3.16
N LEU A 33 -2.93 -6.65 -3.88
CA LEU A 33 -3.51 -5.43 -3.29
C LEU A 33 -4.72 -5.76 -2.39
N ALA A 34 -5.61 -6.65 -2.83
CA ALA A 34 -6.76 -7.08 -2.05
C ALA A 34 -6.35 -7.77 -0.73
N MET A 35 -5.26 -8.55 -0.75
CA MET A 35 -4.70 -9.19 0.43
C MET A 35 -4.17 -8.19 1.46
N ILE A 36 -3.66 -7.02 1.03
CA ILE A 36 -3.16 -5.99 1.95
C ILE A 36 -4.30 -5.39 2.77
N VAL A 37 -5.41 -5.04 2.10
CA VAL A 37 -6.56 -4.36 2.71
C VAL A 37 -7.59 -5.31 3.35
N ALA A 38 -7.42 -6.62 3.17
CA ALA A 38 -8.30 -7.63 3.73
C ALA A 38 -8.41 -7.51 5.27
N GLN A 39 -9.51 -8.01 5.83
CA GLN A 39 -9.75 -8.04 7.28
C GLN A 39 -9.56 -6.68 7.97
N GLY A 40 -9.94 -5.60 7.29
CA GLY A 40 -9.81 -4.24 7.83
C GLY A 40 -8.38 -3.71 7.80
N SER A 41 -7.63 -3.95 6.71
CA SER A 41 -6.24 -3.50 6.53
C SER A 41 -5.20 -4.28 7.34
N ILE A 42 -5.30 -5.62 7.34
CA ILE A 42 -4.43 -6.51 8.14
C ILE A 42 -2.93 -6.34 7.87
N PHE A 43 -2.52 -5.92 6.66
CA PHE A 43 -1.11 -5.61 6.35
C PHE A 43 -0.88 -4.13 6.05
N GLY A 44 -1.83 -3.26 6.37
CA GLY A 44 -1.80 -1.83 6.07
C GLY A 44 -2.75 -1.41 4.95
N TRP A 45 -2.48 -0.25 4.36
CA TRP A 45 -3.40 0.43 3.43
C TRP A 45 -2.90 0.38 1.99
N VAL A 46 -3.82 0.61 1.05
CA VAL A 46 -3.51 0.82 -0.37
C VAL A 46 -4.04 2.20 -0.79
N SER A 47 -3.24 2.94 -1.55
CA SER A 47 -3.62 4.21 -2.18
C SER A 47 -2.94 4.32 -3.56
N ASP A 48 -3.34 5.32 -4.35
CA ASP A 48 -2.64 5.73 -5.57
C ASP A 48 -1.62 6.85 -5.30
N SER A 49 -0.65 7.01 -6.21
CA SER A 49 0.45 7.98 -6.11
C SER A 49 -0.06 9.41 -6.07
N HIS A 50 -1.14 9.73 -6.80
CA HIS A 50 -1.73 11.07 -6.83
C HIS A 50 -2.18 11.51 -5.44
N ARG A 51 -2.93 10.66 -4.72
CA ARG A 51 -3.35 10.94 -3.33
C ARG A 51 -2.17 11.05 -2.38
N VAL A 52 -1.15 10.19 -2.52
CA VAL A 52 0.03 10.22 -1.65
C VAL A 52 0.83 11.51 -1.83
N VAL A 53 1.09 11.91 -3.07
CA VAL A 53 1.82 13.15 -3.37
C VAL A 53 1.04 14.37 -2.87
N ALA A 54 -0.29 14.42 -3.10
CA ALA A 54 -1.13 15.50 -2.62
C ALA A 54 -1.12 15.61 -1.09
N ALA A 55 -1.20 14.48 -0.37
CA ALA A 55 -1.18 14.46 1.10
C ALA A 55 0.18 14.94 1.65
N ILE A 56 1.29 14.51 1.07
CA ILE A 56 2.64 14.97 1.46
C ILE A 56 2.79 16.47 1.20
N ALA A 57 2.33 16.97 0.05
CA ALA A 57 2.38 18.39 -0.28
C ALA A 57 1.57 19.24 0.73
N ALA A 58 0.35 18.80 1.07
CA ALA A 58 -0.49 19.48 2.06
C ALA A 58 0.12 19.47 3.47
N GLY A 59 0.77 18.37 3.87
CA GLY A 59 1.43 18.26 5.17
C GLY A 59 2.69 19.11 5.31
N ARG A 60 3.30 19.57 4.20
CA ARG A 60 4.46 20.48 4.21
C ARG A 60 4.09 21.95 4.37
N THR A 61 2.82 22.28 4.15
CA THR A 61 2.29 23.65 4.27
C THR A 61 1.63 23.92 5.63
N ALA A 62 1.54 22.90 6.49
CA ALA A 62 1.05 22.99 7.87
C ALA A 62 2.23 23.06 8.84
#